data_AF-A0A6I3WWH3-F1
#
_entry.id   AF-A0A6I3WWH3-F1
#
_cell.length_a   1.000
_cell.length_b   1.000
_cell.length_c   1.000
_cell.angle_alpha   90.00
_cell.angle_beta   90.00
_cell.angle_gamma   90.00
#
_symmetry.space_group_name_H-M   'P 1'
#
loop_
_entity.id
_entity.type
_entity.pdbx_description
1 polymer ?
#
loop_
_entity_poly.entity_id
_entity_poly.type
_entity_poly.pdbx_seq_one_letter_code
_entity_poly.pdbx_strand_id
1 'polypeptide(L)'
;MALVLFITGIAAALFTLLGISSPRRPYFLVPLTFFIAWLAGDLAMFHLVAQIIFTTVLVAQGAAAYTTGKVGLACMVASWVGLVLLLRRHRLAAAPLDAALATVLGPHEPSVAAEPVSLGTLLRPFVPSAKGVRIARDIVYGPHRRNRLDVFTPADGRTGCPVLLQIHGGAWIIGNKKQQAQPLMRHLARRGWVCVAINYRLSPRATFPEHLIDAKLALAWIREHIGEYGGDPSFLAVTGGSAGGHLSALVGLTANDPRFQPGFEHADTSVNACVPIYGVFDFLDRDGLHKGLMEPMLAKLVMKSRPGEATDAWHAASPLSQVRIDAPPFFIIQGGQDTLVWSEEARSFAEALGKVSTNAVAYAEIPFAQHAFDIMTTRRSVYAVRAITRFLDHARTGN
;
A
#
# COMPACT_ATOMS: atom_id res chain seq x y z
N MET A 1 -37.92 17.75 6.56
CA MET A 1 -36.64 18.28 6.04
C MET A 1 -35.68 18.74 7.13
N ALA A 2 -36.10 19.56 8.11
CA ALA A 2 -35.23 19.98 9.22
C ALA A 2 -34.61 18.82 10.02
N LEU A 3 -35.41 17.79 10.36
CA LEU A 3 -34.91 16.59 11.05
C LEU A 3 -33.89 15.79 10.21
N VAL A 4 -34.12 15.71 8.89
CA VAL A 4 -33.20 15.04 7.95
C VAL A 4 -31.85 15.76 7.92
N LEU A 5 -31.86 17.10 7.80
CA LEU A 5 -30.64 17.92 7.84
C LEU A 5 -29.90 17.77 9.18
N PHE A 6 -30.63 17.66 10.29
CA PHE A 6 -30.04 17.44 11.61
C PHE A 6 -29.32 16.09 11.73
N ILE A 7 -30.02 14.99 11.41
CA ILE A 7 -29.46 13.63 11.51
C ILE A 7 -28.26 13.48 10.57
N THR A 8 -28.41 13.91 9.32
CA THR A 8 -27.33 13.84 8.32
C THR A 8 -26.16 14.76 8.65
N GLY A 9 -26.43 15.93 9.24
CA GLY A 9 -25.38 16.86 9.69
C GLY A 9 -24.52 16.26 10.80
N ILE A 10 -25.15 15.63 11.81
CA ILE A 10 -24.43 14.93 12.88
C ILE A 10 -23.61 13.77 12.29
N ALA A 11 -24.22 12.94 11.44
CA ALA A 11 -23.53 11.82 10.80
C ALA A 11 -22.33 12.30 9.96
N ALA A 12 -22.49 13.37 9.19
CA ALA A 12 -21.44 13.99 8.39
C ALA A 12 -20.29 14.55 9.27
N ALA A 13 -20.60 15.18 10.40
CA ALA A 13 -19.60 15.69 11.32
C ALA A 13 -18.80 14.54 11.97
N LEU A 14 -19.49 13.48 12.41
CA LEU A 14 -18.85 12.30 13.00
C LEU A 14 -17.97 11.54 11.98
N PHE A 15 -18.47 11.36 10.76
CA PHE A 15 -17.72 10.74 9.66
C PHE A 15 -16.41 11.48 9.38
N THR A 16 -16.47 12.82 9.27
CA THR A 16 -15.28 13.66 9.07
C THR A 16 -14.35 13.64 10.29
N LEU A 17 -14.90 13.65 11.51
CA LEU A 17 -14.11 13.58 12.75
C LEU A 17 -13.32 12.27 12.84
N LEU A 18 -13.92 11.14 12.42
CA LEU A 18 -13.23 9.86 12.36
C LEU A 18 -12.10 9.87 11.31
N GLY A 19 -12.31 10.52 10.15
CA GLY A 19 -11.24 10.76 9.17
C GLY A 19 -10.07 11.59 9.72
N ILE A 20 -10.36 12.56 10.59
CA ILE A 20 -9.34 13.43 11.19
C ILE A 20 -8.56 12.71 12.30
N SER A 21 -9.27 11.96 13.17
CA SER A 21 -8.71 11.40 14.40
C SER A 21 -8.18 9.97 14.25
N SER A 22 -8.77 9.16 13.37
CA SER A 22 -8.35 7.78 13.10
C SER A 22 -8.07 6.96 14.37
N PRO A 23 -9.07 6.77 15.25
CA PRO A 23 -8.84 6.19 16.56
C PRO A 23 -8.47 4.69 16.46
N ARG A 24 -7.41 4.29 17.16
CA ARG A 24 -6.99 2.89 17.34
C ARG A 24 -7.79 2.16 18.43
N ARG A 25 -8.66 2.85 19.18
CA ARG A 25 -9.44 2.28 20.28
C ARG A 25 -10.91 2.70 20.26
N PRO A 26 -11.83 1.82 20.72
CA PRO A 26 -11.56 0.45 21.18
C PRO A 26 -11.26 -0.51 20.02
N TYR A 27 -10.41 -1.52 20.25
CA TYR A 27 -9.82 -2.33 19.17
C TYR A 27 -10.85 -3.10 18.33
N PHE A 28 -11.94 -3.58 18.92
CA PHE A 28 -12.98 -4.31 18.19
C PHE A 28 -13.73 -3.43 17.17
N LEU A 29 -13.66 -2.09 17.29
CA LEU A 29 -14.21 -1.16 16.31
C LEU A 29 -13.20 -0.77 15.22
N VAL A 30 -11.92 -1.10 15.36
CA VAL A 30 -10.87 -0.67 14.43
C VAL A 30 -11.17 -1.02 12.97
N PRO A 31 -11.66 -2.23 12.61
CA PRO A 31 -12.01 -2.51 11.22
C PRO A 31 -13.06 -1.53 10.66
N LEU A 32 -14.08 -1.19 11.45
CA LEU A 32 -15.13 -0.26 11.05
C LEU A 32 -14.62 1.18 10.98
N THR A 33 -13.91 1.64 12.03
CA THR A 33 -13.38 3.01 12.09
C THR A 33 -12.31 3.24 11.04
N PHE A 34 -11.50 2.22 10.71
CA PHE A 34 -10.59 2.22 9.57
C PHE A 34 -11.32 2.53 8.27
N PHE A 35 -12.33 1.75 7.90
CA PHE A 35 -13.04 1.96 6.63
C PHE A 35 -13.66 3.36 6.54
N ILE A 36 -14.25 3.82 7.64
CA ILE A 36 -14.82 5.17 7.72
C ILE A 36 -13.73 6.23 7.58
N ALA A 37 -12.66 6.15 8.36
CA ALA A 37 -11.60 7.13 8.37
C ALA A 37 -10.85 7.20 7.03
N TRP A 38 -10.62 6.03 6.41
CA TRP A 38 -9.98 5.91 5.11
C TRP A 38 -10.81 6.56 4.01
N LEU A 39 -12.11 6.25 3.91
CA LEU A 39 -13.00 6.87 2.93
C LEU A 39 -13.17 8.36 3.19
N ALA A 40 -13.37 8.77 4.44
CA ALA A 40 -13.49 10.17 4.82
C ALA A 40 -12.24 10.98 4.43
N GLY A 41 -11.06 10.43 4.71
CA GLY A 41 -9.78 11.07 4.45
C GLY A 41 -9.45 11.18 2.96
N ASP A 42 -9.54 10.08 2.22
CA ASP A 42 -9.05 10.02 0.84
C ASP A 42 -10.10 10.45 -0.19
N LEU A 43 -11.40 10.41 0.14
CA LEU A 43 -12.49 10.94 -0.70
C LEU A 43 -13.05 12.28 -0.19
N ALA A 44 -12.30 13.01 0.63
CA ALA A 44 -12.77 14.24 1.28
C ALA A 44 -13.39 15.26 0.28
N MET A 45 -12.84 15.37 -0.93
CA MET A 45 -13.37 16.25 -2.00
C MET A 45 -14.78 15.84 -2.43
N PHE A 46 -15.01 14.54 -2.61
CA PHE A 46 -16.30 14.01 -3.04
C PHE A 46 -17.34 14.16 -1.93
N HIS A 47 -16.95 13.91 -0.68
CA HIS A 47 -17.81 14.15 0.47
C HIS A 47 -18.18 15.62 0.62
N LEU A 48 -17.22 16.54 0.42
CA LEU A 48 -17.48 17.97 0.51
C LEU A 48 -18.50 18.43 -0.53
N VAL A 49 -18.31 18.06 -1.80
CA VAL A 49 -19.24 18.41 -2.89
C VAL A 49 -20.61 17.79 -2.65
N ALA A 50 -20.68 16.51 -2.29
CA ALA A 50 -21.94 15.81 -2.03
C ALA A 50 -22.71 16.45 -0.87
N GLN A 51 -22.02 16.78 0.24
CA GLN A 51 -22.65 17.43 1.38
C GLN A 51 -23.16 18.83 1.01
N ILE A 52 -22.39 19.64 0.27
CA ILE A 52 -22.84 20.96 -0.18
C ILE A 52 -24.12 20.85 -1.01
N ILE A 53 -24.13 20.00 -2.03
CA ILE A 53 -25.32 19.80 -2.90
C ILE A 53 -26.52 19.36 -2.06
N PHE A 54 -26.35 18.34 -1.23
CA PHE A 54 -27.41 17.79 -0.39
C PHE A 54 -27.97 18.83 0.59
N THR A 55 -27.09 19.56 1.28
CA THR A 55 -27.48 20.61 2.22
C THR A 55 -28.20 21.76 1.52
N THR A 56 -27.73 22.20 0.34
CA THR A 56 -28.38 23.26 -0.44
C THR A 56 -29.82 22.87 -0.80
N VAL A 57 -30.06 21.63 -1.22
CA VAL A 57 -31.43 21.14 -1.53
C VAL A 57 -32.32 21.19 -0.30
N LEU A 58 -31.85 20.71 0.86
CA LEU A 58 -32.65 20.72 2.09
C LEU A 58 -32.93 22.13 2.60
N VAL A 59 -31.95 23.04 2.51
CA VAL A 59 -32.12 24.45 2.87
C VAL A 59 -33.14 25.14 1.96
N ALA A 60 -33.07 24.90 0.65
CA ALA A 60 -34.06 25.42 -0.32
C ALA A 60 -35.49 24.92 -0.04
N GLN A 61 -35.63 23.72 0.52
CA GLN A 61 -36.91 23.16 0.98
C GLN A 61 -37.34 23.64 2.39
N GLY A 62 -36.71 24.71 2.91
CA GLY A 62 -37.11 25.33 4.17
C GLY A 62 -36.56 24.65 5.43
N ALA A 63 -35.60 23.71 5.33
CA ALA A 63 -35.04 23.05 6.52
C ALA A 63 -34.46 24.05 7.55
N ALA A 64 -33.83 25.13 7.08
CA ALA A 64 -33.19 26.14 7.93
C ALA A 64 -34.17 27.08 8.68
N ALA A 65 -35.47 27.02 8.38
CA ALA A 65 -36.48 27.79 9.11
C ALA A 65 -36.63 27.33 10.57
N TYR A 66 -36.30 26.07 10.85
CA TYR A 66 -36.45 25.45 12.16
C TYR A 66 -35.11 25.38 12.90
N THR A 67 -35.13 25.52 14.25
CA THR A 67 -33.93 25.41 15.10
C THR A 67 -33.17 24.10 14.86
N THR A 68 -33.88 22.98 14.75
CA THR A 68 -33.30 21.66 14.45
C THR A 68 -32.51 21.67 13.14
N GLY A 69 -33.04 22.32 12.10
CA GLY A 69 -32.33 22.45 10.82
C GLY A 69 -31.14 23.40 10.88
N LYS A 70 -31.19 24.46 11.68
CA LYS A 70 -30.04 25.34 11.93
C LYS A 70 -28.89 24.60 12.62
N VAL A 71 -29.20 23.73 13.61
CA VAL A 71 -28.18 22.88 14.24
C VAL A 71 -27.59 21.88 13.23
N GLY A 72 -28.44 21.24 12.42
CA GLY A 72 -27.97 20.35 11.34
C GLY A 72 -27.05 21.04 10.34
N LEU A 73 -27.40 22.27 9.94
CA LEU A 73 -26.57 23.11 9.07
C LEU A 73 -25.22 23.43 9.73
N ALA A 74 -25.20 23.77 11.02
CA ALA A 74 -23.96 24.02 11.76
C ALA A 74 -23.04 22.77 11.77
N CYS A 75 -23.61 21.58 11.98
CA CYS A 75 -22.86 20.33 11.89
C CYS A 75 -22.31 20.07 10.47
N MET A 76 -23.07 20.38 9.41
CA MET A 76 -22.58 20.29 8.03
C MET A 76 -21.42 21.24 7.78
N VAL A 77 -21.54 22.51 8.21
CA VAL A 77 -20.45 23.49 8.07
C VAL A 77 -19.19 23.04 8.82
N ALA A 78 -19.34 22.50 10.04
CA ALA A 78 -18.22 21.91 10.78
C ALA A 78 -17.58 20.74 10.02
N SER A 79 -18.40 19.87 9.41
CA SER A 79 -17.92 18.80 8.53
C SER A 79 -17.15 19.35 7.33
N TRP A 80 -17.63 20.41 6.66
CA TRP A 80 -16.95 21.03 5.52
C TRP A 80 -15.58 21.58 5.88
N VAL A 81 -15.47 22.27 7.03
CA VAL A 81 -14.18 22.73 7.55
C VAL A 81 -13.24 21.54 7.75
N GLY A 82 -13.72 20.46 8.38
CA GLY A 82 -12.94 19.24 8.56
C GLY A 82 -12.49 18.59 7.24
N LEU A 83 -13.36 18.53 6.23
CA LEU A 83 -13.05 17.99 4.91
C LEU A 83 -12.00 18.84 4.18
N VAL A 84 -12.09 20.17 4.28
CA VAL A 84 -11.05 21.08 3.75
C VAL A 84 -9.71 20.86 4.46
N LEU A 85 -9.71 20.63 5.78
CA LEU A 85 -8.50 20.28 6.53
C LEU A 85 -7.90 18.95 6.04
N LEU A 86 -8.72 17.92 5.82
CA LEU A 86 -8.27 16.63 5.27
C LEU A 86 -7.62 16.79 3.88
N LEU A 87 -8.22 17.60 3.00
CA LEU A 87 -7.65 17.90 1.68
C LEU A 87 -6.31 18.63 1.77
N ARG A 88 -6.14 19.53 2.75
CA ARG A 88 -4.85 20.20 3.00
C ARG A 88 -3.80 19.21 3.50
N ARG A 89 -4.17 18.28 4.39
CA ARG A 89 -3.27 17.25 4.93
C ARG A 89 -2.62 16.38 3.85
N HIS A 90 -3.31 16.11 2.73
CA HIS A 90 -2.71 15.35 1.63
C HIS A 90 -1.41 15.98 1.10
N ARG A 91 -1.25 17.30 1.19
CA ARG A 91 -0.04 18.01 0.74
C ARG A 91 1.17 17.75 1.63
N LEU A 92 0.94 17.42 2.90
CA LEU A 92 1.98 17.17 3.89
C LEU A 92 2.70 15.83 3.65
N ALA A 93 2.22 15.01 2.72
CA ALA A 93 2.89 13.78 2.32
C ALA A 93 4.23 14.01 1.62
N ALA A 94 4.44 15.17 0.99
CA ALA A 94 5.65 15.43 0.20
C ALA A 94 6.92 15.46 1.07
N ALA A 95 6.92 16.22 2.15
CA ALA A 95 8.11 16.43 2.98
C ALA A 95 8.76 15.14 3.52
N PRO A 96 8.03 14.17 4.11
CA PRO A 96 8.66 12.92 4.57
C PRO A 96 9.09 12.00 3.42
N LEU A 97 8.42 12.05 2.26
CA LEU A 97 8.88 11.32 1.08
C LEU A 97 10.17 11.93 0.52
N ASP A 98 10.25 13.26 0.44
CA ASP A 98 11.44 13.98 -0.01
C ASP A 98 12.60 13.75 0.97
N ALA A 99 12.35 13.77 2.28
CA ALA A 99 13.35 13.48 3.30
C ALA A 99 13.88 12.03 3.18
N ALA A 100 13.00 11.05 2.97
CA ALA A 100 13.41 9.66 2.76
C ALA A 100 14.19 9.46 1.46
N LEU A 101 13.84 10.19 0.38
CA LEU A 101 14.63 10.16 -0.84
C LEU A 101 16.00 10.82 -0.65
N ALA A 102 16.09 11.90 0.10
CA ALA A 102 17.34 12.61 0.33
C ALA A 102 18.40 11.75 1.04
N THR A 103 18.00 10.75 1.83
CA THR A 103 18.94 9.80 2.45
C THR A 103 19.57 8.82 1.47
N VAL A 104 19.03 8.71 0.24
CA VAL A 104 19.47 7.76 -0.78
C VAL A 104 19.99 8.46 -2.03
N LEU A 105 19.24 9.46 -2.52
CA LEU A 105 19.53 10.21 -3.74
C LEU A 105 20.36 11.49 -3.48
N GLY A 106 20.51 11.87 -2.21
CA GLY A 106 21.12 13.14 -1.80
C GLY A 106 20.13 14.32 -1.74
N PRO A 107 20.57 15.47 -1.17
CA PRO A 107 19.68 16.56 -0.76
C PRO A 107 19.18 17.47 -1.91
N HIS A 108 19.69 17.30 -3.13
CA HIS A 108 19.41 18.19 -4.26
C HIS A 108 18.25 17.71 -5.16
N GLU A 109 17.63 16.58 -4.83
CA GLU A 109 16.50 16.06 -5.61
C GLU A 109 15.30 17.03 -5.57
N PRO A 110 14.70 17.35 -6.72
CA PRO A 110 13.48 18.16 -6.75
C PRO A 110 12.37 17.51 -5.93
N SER A 111 11.56 18.28 -5.23
CA SER A 111 10.43 17.72 -4.44
C SER A 111 9.48 16.85 -5.28
N VAL A 112 8.90 15.80 -4.70
CA VAL A 112 7.79 15.04 -5.32
C VAL A 112 6.54 15.89 -5.56
N ALA A 113 6.45 17.06 -4.91
CA ALA A 113 5.41 18.06 -5.11
C ALA A 113 5.76 19.15 -6.13
N ALA A 114 6.97 19.13 -6.72
CA ALA A 114 7.41 20.15 -7.67
C ALA A 114 6.48 20.25 -8.89
N GLU A 115 6.01 19.11 -9.40
CA GLU A 115 5.03 19.06 -10.47
C GLU A 115 3.59 19.14 -9.93
N PRO A 116 2.71 19.98 -10.48
CA PRO A 116 1.32 20.05 -10.05
C PRO A 116 0.58 18.74 -10.34
N VAL A 117 -0.27 18.33 -9.39
CA VAL A 117 -1.20 17.20 -9.60
C VAL A 117 -2.44 17.72 -10.31
N SER A 118 -2.74 17.17 -11.48
CA SER A 118 -3.87 17.62 -12.30
C SER A 118 -5.23 17.36 -11.60
N LEU A 119 -6.17 18.28 -11.76
CA LEU A 119 -7.52 18.11 -11.21
C LEU A 119 -8.25 16.92 -11.84
N GLY A 120 -8.06 16.70 -13.15
CA GLY A 120 -8.65 15.56 -13.86
C GLY A 120 -8.21 14.21 -13.30
N THR A 121 -6.96 14.12 -12.82
CA THR A 121 -6.46 12.93 -12.10
C THR A 121 -7.17 12.76 -10.75
N LEU A 122 -7.34 13.83 -9.98
CA LEU A 122 -7.97 13.79 -8.66
C LEU A 122 -9.48 13.53 -8.71
N LEU A 123 -10.15 13.89 -9.82
CA LEU A 123 -11.57 13.60 -10.04
C LEU A 123 -11.85 12.13 -10.38
N ARG A 124 -10.82 11.29 -10.55
CA ARG A 124 -10.95 9.87 -10.94
C ARG A 124 -10.23 8.93 -9.94
N PRO A 125 -10.61 8.93 -8.65
CA PRO A 125 -9.89 8.22 -7.59
C PRO A 125 -9.78 6.71 -7.82
N PHE A 126 -10.79 6.12 -8.47
CA PHE A 126 -10.86 4.67 -8.72
C PHE A 126 -10.57 4.27 -10.17
N VAL A 127 -10.30 5.22 -11.07
CA VAL A 127 -10.11 4.94 -12.50
C VAL A 127 -8.70 5.35 -12.91
N PRO A 128 -7.71 4.45 -12.76
CA PRO A 128 -6.37 4.66 -13.27
C PRO A 128 -6.40 4.90 -14.78
N SER A 129 -5.59 5.85 -15.27
CA SER A 129 -5.49 6.11 -16.72
C SER A 129 -5.02 4.87 -17.47
N ALA A 130 -5.82 4.37 -18.41
CA ALA A 130 -5.45 3.25 -19.28
C ALA A 130 -4.57 3.68 -20.48
N LYS A 131 -4.37 4.98 -20.70
CA LYS A 131 -3.63 5.49 -21.86
C LYS A 131 -2.16 5.09 -21.78
N GLY A 132 -1.62 4.51 -22.86
CA GLY A 132 -0.19 4.21 -22.96
C GLY A 132 0.26 2.91 -22.27
N VAL A 133 -0.69 2.04 -21.86
CA VAL A 133 -0.38 0.76 -21.21
C VAL A 133 -1.15 -0.37 -21.88
N ARG A 134 -0.47 -1.48 -22.20
CA ARG A 134 -1.08 -2.75 -22.60
C ARG A 134 -1.07 -3.70 -21.40
N ILE A 135 -2.09 -4.55 -21.30
CA ILE A 135 -2.22 -5.50 -20.20
C ILE A 135 -2.51 -6.89 -20.77
N ALA A 136 -1.55 -7.81 -20.63
CA ALA A 136 -1.78 -9.23 -20.83
C ALA A 136 -2.30 -9.83 -19.53
N ARG A 137 -3.43 -10.54 -19.57
CA ARG A 137 -4.16 -10.93 -18.36
C ARG A 137 -4.19 -12.43 -18.14
N ASP A 138 -4.27 -12.79 -16.86
CA ASP A 138 -4.54 -14.14 -16.37
C ASP A 138 -3.56 -15.20 -16.93
N ILE A 139 -2.29 -14.82 -17.08
CA ILE A 139 -1.19 -15.70 -17.47
C ILE A 139 -0.89 -16.67 -16.31
N VAL A 140 -0.72 -17.95 -16.64
CA VAL A 140 -0.38 -18.99 -15.66
C VAL A 140 1.10 -18.95 -15.34
N TYR A 141 1.45 -18.87 -14.06
CA TYR A 141 2.85 -18.93 -13.61
C TYR A 141 3.16 -20.15 -12.72
N GLY A 142 2.15 -20.95 -12.39
CA GLY A 142 2.30 -22.06 -11.46
C GLY A 142 1.11 -23.01 -11.46
N PRO A 143 1.22 -24.14 -10.73
CA PRO A 143 0.28 -25.26 -10.83
C PRO A 143 -1.08 -24.98 -10.19
N HIS A 144 -1.15 -24.12 -9.18
CA HIS A 144 -2.40 -23.83 -8.49
C HIS A 144 -3.28 -22.87 -9.32
N ARG A 145 -4.61 -23.04 -9.26
CA ARG A 145 -5.56 -22.20 -10.02
C ARG A 145 -5.40 -20.69 -9.79
N ARG A 146 -4.90 -20.29 -8.61
CA ARG A 146 -4.63 -18.89 -8.26
C ARG A 146 -3.27 -18.39 -8.73
N ASN A 147 -2.36 -19.26 -9.18
CA ASN A 147 -1.10 -18.82 -9.78
C ASN A 147 -1.39 -18.21 -11.16
N ARG A 148 -1.88 -16.98 -11.13
CA ARG A 148 -2.27 -16.16 -12.28
C ARG A 148 -1.70 -14.77 -12.11
N LEU A 149 -1.08 -14.24 -13.14
CA LEU A 149 -0.53 -12.89 -13.16
C LEU A 149 -1.06 -12.06 -14.33
N ASP A 150 -0.99 -10.73 -14.18
CA ASP A 150 -1.21 -9.77 -15.26
C ASP A 150 0.10 -9.04 -15.53
N VAL A 151 0.47 -8.87 -16.80
CA VAL A 151 1.67 -8.12 -17.22
C VAL A 151 1.25 -6.80 -17.85
N PHE A 152 1.70 -5.69 -17.28
CA PHE A 152 1.49 -4.32 -17.73
C PHE A 152 2.73 -3.89 -18.50
N THR A 153 2.58 -3.57 -19.78
CA THR A 153 3.68 -3.17 -20.66
C THR A 153 3.46 -1.78 -21.25
N PRO A 154 4.54 -1.07 -21.62
CA PRO A 154 4.44 0.17 -22.38
C PRO A 154 3.70 -0.06 -23.70
N ALA A 155 2.76 0.82 -24.06
CA ALA A 155 1.99 0.64 -25.30
C ALA A 155 2.80 0.85 -26.59
N ASP A 156 3.97 1.49 -26.50
CA ASP A 156 4.89 1.71 -27.62
C ASP A 156 5.75 0.48 -27.93
N GLY A 157 5.65 -0.60 -27.14
CA GLY A 157 6.31 -1.88 -27.43
C GLY A 157 7.82 -1.88 -27.21
N ARG A 158 8.37 -0.89 -26.48
CA ARG A 158 9.80 -0.87 -26.13
C ARG A 158 10.20 -2.10 -25.31
N THR A 159 11.46 -2.50 -25.44
CA THR A 159 12.06 -3.67 -24.78
C THR A 159 13.19 -3.27 -23.83
N GLY A 160 13.76 -4.23 -23.07
CA GLY A 160 14.81 -3.95 -22.09
C GLY A 160 14.29 -3.13 -20.90
N CYS A 161 13.01 -3.26 -20.58
CA CYS A 161 12.36 -2.47 -19.54
C CYS A 161 12.61 -3.08 -18.15
N PRO A 162 13.00 -2.28 -17.13
CA PRO A 162 13.08 -2.79 -15.77
C PRO A 162 11.72 -3.34 -15.29
N VAL A 163 11.77 -4.37 -14.45
CA VAL A 163 10.58 -5.11 -14.03
C VAL A 163 10.19 -4.77 -12.59
N LEU A 164 8.89 -4.60 -12.35
CA LEU A 164 8.30 -4.46 -11.02
C LEU A 164 7.32 -5.61 -10.74
N LEU A 165 7.61 -6.45 -9.76
CA LEU A 165 6.65 -7.41 -9.20
C LEU A 165 5.78 -6.73 -8.13
N GLN A 166 4.46 -6.76 -8.30
CA GLN A 166 3.47 -6.30 -7.34
C GLN A 166 2.74 -7.48 -6.68
N ILE A 167 2.78 -7.50 -5.35
CA ILE A 167 2.07 -8.47 -4.50
C ILE A 167 0.91 -7.75 -3.78
N HIS A 168 -0.31 -8.22 -3.98
CA HIS A 168 -1.48 -7.62 -3.34
C HIS A 168 -1.55 -7.95 -1.84
N GLY A 169 -2.22 -7.10 -1.06
CA GLY A 169 -2.56 -7.31 0.35
C GLY A 169 -3.88 -8.05 0.54
N GLY A 170 -4.54 -7.83 1.67
CA GLY A 170 -5.79 -8.54 2.02
C GLY A 170 -5.59 -9.57 3.12
N ALA A 171 -4.70 -9.29 4.07
CA ALA A 171 -4.46 -10.07 5.27
C ALA A 171 -4.25 -11.57 4.98
N TRP A 172 -3.59 -11.90 3.87
CA TRP A 172 -3.32 -13.26 3.36
C TRP A 172 -4.55 -14.15 3.10
N ILE A 173 -5.76 -13.68 3.42
CA ILE A 173 -7.01 -14.45 3.38
C ILE A 173 -7.95 -14.03 2.25
N ILE A 174 -7.80 -12.79 1.74
CA ILE A 174 -8.60 -12.24 0.66
C ILE A 174 -7.71 -11.48 -0.34
N GLY A 175 -8.31 -11.12 -1.47
CA GLY A 175 -7.74 -10.17 -2.41
C GLY A 175 -7.40 -10.75 -3.78
N ASN A 176 -7.02 -9.85 -4.67
CA ASN A 176 -6.59 -10.18 -6.03
C ASN A 176 -5.70 -9.10 -6.66
N LYS A 177 -4.99 -9.49 -7.72
CA LYS A 177 -4.05 -8.67 -8.51
C LYS A 177 -4.59 -7.37 -9.11
N LYS A 178 -5.91 -7.14 -9.10
CA LYS A 178 -6.55 -5.94 -9.65
C LYS A 178 -6.79 -4.83 -8.62
N GLN A 179 -6.55 -5.09 -7.33
CA GLN A 179 -7.01 -4.21 -6.24
C GLN A 179 -6.03 -3.12 -5.80
N GLN A 180 -4.73 -3.41 -5.77
CA GLN A 180 -3.70 -2.50 -5.21
C GLN A 180 -2.66 -2.08 -6.26
N ALA A 181 -1.93 -1.00 -5.97
CA ALA A 181 -0.87 -0.42 -6.80
C ALA A 181 -1.25 -0.11 -8.25
N GLN A 182 -2.55 -0.06 -8.58
CA GLN A 182 -3.04 0.21 -9.92
C GLN A 182 -2.58 1.60 -10.47
N PRO A 183 -2.52 2.68 -9.65
CA PRO A 183 -1.90 3.94 -10.07
C PRO A 183 -0.38 3.82 -10.30
N LEU A 184 0.34 3.12 -9.42
CA LEU A 184 1.79 2.92 -9.49
C LEU A 184 2.19 2.16 -10.76
N MET A 185 1.63 0.98 -10.98
CA MET A 185 1.98 0.12 -12.12
C MET A 185 1.70 0.81 -13.47
N ARG A 186 0.59 1.54 -13.59
CA ARG A 186 0.30 2.30 -14.83
C ARG A 186 1.15 3.56 -14.97
N HIS A 187 1.63 4.13 -13.87
CA HIS A 187 2.59 5.22 -13.93
C HIS A 187 3.93 4.71 -14.47
N LEU A 188 4.45 3.63 -13.88
CA LEU A 188 5.72 3.02 -14.27
C LEU A 188 5.68 2.43 -15.68
N ALA A 189 4.60 1.75 -16.07
CA ALA A 189 4.44 1.24 -17.43
C ALA A 189 4.50 2.34 -18.50
N ARG A 190 3.90 3.51 -18.24
CA ARG A 190 4.03 4.67 -19.14
C ARG A 190 5.43 5.28 -19.17
N ARG A 191 6.25 5.00 -18.16
CA ARG A 191 7.66 5.43 -18.07
C ARG A 191 8.65 4.37 -18.57
N GLY A 192 8.16 3.27 -19.16
CA GLY A 192 9.03 2.24 -19.73
C GLY A 192 9.45 1.17 -18.74
N TRP A 193 8.61 0.87 -17.74
CA TRP A 193 8.73 -0.33 -16.92
C TRP A 193 7.79 -1.42 -17.42
N VAL A 194 8.11 -2.67 -17.10
CA VAL A 194 7.14 -3.78 -17.15
C VAL A 194 6.71 -4.09 -15.74
N CYS A 195 5.40 -4.08 -15.45
CA CYS A 195 4.90 -4.41 -14.12
C CYS A 195 4.12 -5.71 -14.15
N VAL A 196 4.32 -6.55 -13.14
CA VAL A 196 3.71 -7.88 -13.02
C VAL A 196 2.89 -7.92 -11.74
N ALA A 197 1.58 -8.06 -11.84
CA ALA A 197 0.69 -8.17 -10.69
C ALA A 197 0.27 -9.63 -10.50
N ILE A 198 0.55 -10.22 -9.34
CA ILE A 198 0.31 -11.64 -9.09
C ILE A 198 -0.90 -11.87 -8.18
N ASN A 199 -1.65 -12.93 -8.44
CA ASN A 199 -2.42 -13.60 -7.40
C ASN A 199 -1.53 -14.66 -6.75
N TYR A 200 -1.72 -14.93 -5.46
CA TYR A 200 -1.13 -16.05 -4.73
C TYR A 200 -2.24 -16.84 -4.01
N ARG A 201 -1.95 -18.06 -3.53
CA ARG A 201 -2.86 -18.86 -2.70
C ARG A 201 -3.28 -18.09 -1.45
N LEU A 202 -4.47 -18.37 -0.91
CA LEU A 202 -5.02 -17.63 0.23
C LEU A 202 -5.35 -18.54 1.39
N SER A 203 -5.12 -18.02 2.59
CA SER A 203 -5.57 -18.60 3.85
C SER A 203 -7.11 -18.58 3.97
N PRO A 204 -7.71 -19.50 4.74
CA PRO A 204 -7.07 -20.54 5.56
C PRO A 204 -6.75 -21.84 4.81
N ARG A 205 -6.97 -21.89 3.48
CA ARG A 205 -6.72 -23.12 2.68
C ARG A 205 -5.25 -23.31 2.34
N ALA A 206 -4.52 -22.20 2.19
CA ALA A 206 -3.07 -22.20 2.12
C ALA A 206 -2.50 -21.44 3.31
N THR A 207 -1.42 -21.95 3.88
CA THR A 207 -0.81 -21.43 5.11
C THR A 207 0.60 -20.97 4.83
N PHE A 208 1.17 -20.13 5.68
CA PHE A 208 2.58 -19.79 5.53
C PHE A 208 3.43 -21.09 5.56
N PRO A 209 4.41 -21.28 4.66
CA PRO A 209 4.98 -20.33 3.70
C PRO A 209 4.41 -20.37 2.27
N GLU A 210 3.28 -21.02 2.00
CA GLU A 210 2.76 -21.20 0.63
C GLU A 210 2.52 -19.87 -0.12
N HIS A 211 2.15 -18.80 0.57
CA HIS A 211 1.99 -17.47 -0.02
C HIS A 211 3.32 -16.91 -0.53
N LEU A 212 4.40 -17.09 0.25
CA LEU A 212 5.75 -16.66 -0.12
C LEU A 212 6.33 -17.52 -1.23
N ILE A 213 6.11 -18.84 -1.17
CA ILE A 213 6.48 -19.77 -2.24
C ILE A 213 5.83 -19.36 -3.57
N ASP A 214 4.54 -19.01 -3.56
CA ASP A 214 3.85 -18.53 -4.77
C ASP A 214 4.44 -17.22 -5.30
N ALA A 215 4.82 -16.29 -4.42
CA ALA A 215 5.46 -15.04 -4.83
C ALA A 215 6.84 -15.28 -5.47
N LYS A 216 7.64 -16.19 -4.90
CA LYS A 216 8.93 -16.60 -5.47
C LYS A 216 8.80 -17.42 -6.75
N LEU A 217 7.77 -18.24 -6.88
CA LEU A 217 7.47 -18.95 -8.13
C LEU A 217 7.13 -17.95 -9.25
N ALA A 218 6.44 -16.85 -8.93
CA ALA A 218 6.23 -15.79 -9.90
C ALA A 218 7.54 -15.07 -10.27
N LEU A 219 8.51 -14.91 -9.36
CA LEU A 219 9.84 -14.40 -9.70
C LEU A 219 10.57 -15.33 -10.68
N ALA A 220 10.54 -16.64 -10.44
CA ALA A 220 11.12 -17.61 -11.36
C ALA A 220 10.49 -17.50 -12.76
N TRP A 221 9.15 -17.39 -12.83
CA TRP A 221 8.46 -17.14 -14.09
C TRP A 221 8.89 -15.83 -14.76
N ILE A 222 9.07 -14.75 -13.99
CA ILE A 222 9.53 -13.47 -14.53
C ILE A 222 10.94 -13.61 -15.10
N ARG A 223 11.86 -14.28 -14.41
CA ARG A 223 13.23 -14.51 -14.90
C ARG A 223 13.25 -15.23 -16.25
N GLU A 224 12.35 -16.19 -16.43
CA GLU A 224 12.29 -17.02 -17.64
C GLU A 224 11.54 -16.35 -18.80
N HIS A 225 10.40 -15.70 -18.53
CA HIS A 225 9.43 -15.31 -19.57
C HIS A 225 9.27 -13.82 -19.81
N ILE A 226 9.76 -12.94 -18.92
CA ILE A 226 9.40 -11.51 -19.02
C ILE A 226 9.97 -10.81 -20.26
N GLY A 227 11.03 -11.38 -20.85
CA GLY A 227 11.60 -10.93 -22.12
C GLY A 227 10.57 -10.94 -23.26
N GLU A 228 9.64 -11.91 -23.26
CA GLU A 228 8.54 -12.01 -24.23
C GLU A 228 7.57 -10.80 -24.15
N TYR A 229 7.59 -10.10 -23.02
CA TYR A 229 6.76 -8.92 -22.73
C TYR A 229 7.58 -7.61 -22.76
N GLY A 230 8.84 -7.66 -23.21
CA GLY A 230 9.74 -6.51 -23.30
C GLY A 230 10.45 -6.16 -21.98
N GLY A 231 10.32 -6.99 -20.94
CA GLY A 231 11.01 -6.81 -19.67
C GLY A 231 12.47 -7.28 -19.73
N ASP A 232 13.33 -6.62 -18.96
CA ASP A 232 14.69 -7.04 -18.69
C ASP A 232 14.70 -7.91 -17.41
N PRO A 233 14.94 -9.23 -17.51
CA PRO A 233 14.94 -10.10 -16.35
C PRO A 233 16.11 -9.83 -15.39
N SER A 234 17.12 -9.03 -15.76
CA SER A 234 18.28 -8.73 -14.91
C SER A 234 18.01 -7.64 -13.87
N PHE A 235 17.02 -6.77 -14.12
CA PHE A 235 16.60 -5.76 -13.15
C PHE A 235 15.15 -5.97 -12.73
N LEU A 236 14.96 -6.34 -11.46
CA LEU A 236 13.67 -6.62 -10.88
C LEU A 236 13.54 -5.99 -9.49
N ALA A 237 12.50 -5.18 -9.33
CA ALA A 237 12.06 -4.68 -8.02
C ALA A 237 10.79 -5.39 -7.57
N VAL A 238 10.57 -5.46 -6.25
CA VAL A 238 9.35 -6.00 -5.66
C VAL A 238 8.64 -4.95 -4.80
N THR A 239 7.31 -4.93 -4.84
CA THR A 239 6.49 -4.06 -4.01
C THR A 239 5.17 -4.75 -3.65
N GLY A 240 4.53 -4.24 -2.60
CA GLY A 240 3.24 -4.76 -2.15
C GLY A 240 2.69 -3.96 -0.98
N GLY A 241 1.37 -4.00 -0.84
CA GLY A 241 0.65 -3.33 0.24
C GLY A 241 0.25 -4.31 1.33
N SER A 242 0.36 -3.95 2.61
CA SER A 242 -0.19 -4.74 3.74
C SER A 242 0.41 -6.15 3.79
N ALA A 243 -0.41 -7.20 3.76
CA ALA A 243 0.06 -8.59 3.58
C ALA A 243 0.98 -8.77 2.36
N GLY A 244 0.79 -8.01 1.28
CA GLY A 244 1.69 -8.00 0.13
C GLY A 244 2.99 -7.27 0.41
N GLY A 245 2.98 -6.26 1.28
CA GLY A 245 4.20 -5.58 1.76
C GLY A 245 5.03 -6.49 2.67
N HIS A 246 4.37 -7.27 3.52
CA HIS A 246 4.98 -8.38 4.27
C HIS A 246 5.66 -9.39 3.34
N LEU A 247 4.94 -9.89 2.34
CA LEU A 247 5.50 -10.84 1.36
C LEU A 247 6.62 -10.22 0.52
N SER A 248 6.53 -8.94 0.16
CA SER A 248 7.58 -8.23 -0.58
C SER A 248 8.86 -8.12 0.24
N ALA A 249 8.73 -7.79 1.54
CA ALA A 249 9.88 -7.76 2.44
C ALA A 249 10.52 -9.14 2.60
N LEU A 250 9.73 -10.20 2.78
CA LEU A 250 10.26 -11.56 2.82
C LEU A 250 10.92 -11.98 1.51
N VAL A 251 10.34 -11.64 0.35
CA VAL A 251 10.97 -11.87 -0.95
C VAL A 251 12.35 -11.20 -1.01
N GLY A 252 12.44 -9.92 -0.62
CA GLY A 252 13.71 -9.18 -0.64
C GLY A 252 14.75 -9.70 0.35
N LEU A 253 14.33 -10.29 1.48
CA LEU A 253 15.23 -10.74 2.54
C LEU A 253 15.61 -12.23 2.45
N THR A 254 14.88 -13.01 1.67
CA THR A 254 15.08 -14.47 1.60
C THR A 254 15.56 -14.94 0.22
N ALA A 255 16.24 -14.08 -0.54
CA ALA A 255 16.76 -14.42 -1.87
C ALA A 255 17.44 -15.81 -1.87
N ASN A 256 16.99 -16.68 -2.79
CA ASN A 256 17.51 -18.03 -3.01
C ASN A 256 17.44 -18.99 -1.81
N ASP A 257 16.67 -18.66 -0.78
CA ASP A 257 16.45 -19.56 0.37
C ASP A 257 15.63 -20.80 -0.05
N PRO A 258 16.20 -22.01 0.02
CA PRO A 258 15.54 -23.24 -0.42
C PRO A 258 14.30 -23.58 0.41
N ARG A 259 14.19 -23.10 1.66
CA ARG A 259 13.00 -23.31 2.50
C ARG A 259 11.73 -22.73 1.87
N PHE A 260 11.88 -21.76 0.98
CA PHE A 260 10.77 -21.07 0.31
C PHE A 260 10.75 -21.31 -1.21
N GLN A 261 11.49 -22.29 -1.71
CA GLN A 261 11.56 -22.65 -3.13
C GLN A 261 11.46 -24.16 -3.42
N PRO A 262 10.60 -24.92 -2.72
CA PRO A 262 10.55 -26.36 -2.90
C PRO A 262 10.19 -26.72 -4.35
N GLY A 263 11.07 -27.47 -5.01
CA GLY A 263 10.91 -27.92 -6.40
C GLY A 263 11.35 -26.94 -7.49
N PHE A 264 11.89 -25.77 -7.11
CA PHE A 264 12.48 -24.80 -8.04
C PHE A 264 13.70 -24.09 -7.42
N GLU A 265 14.48 -24.82 -6.64
CA GLU A 265 15.64 -24.33 -5.89
C GLU A 265 16.74 -23.75 -6.78
N HIS A 266 16.78 -24.13 -8.05
CA HIS A 266 17.73 -23.65 -9.06
C HIS A 266 17.38 -22.27 -9.61
N ALA A 267 16.15 -21.78 -9.41
CA ALA A 267 15.73 -20.48 -9.91
C ALA A 267 16.29 -19.34 -9.05
N ASP A 268 16.82 -18.31 -9.71
CA ASP A 268 17.20 -17.06 -9.03
C ASP A 268 15.95 -16.27 -8.62
N THR A 269 15.78 -16.06 -7.32
CA THR A 269 14.70 -15.27 -6.72
C THR A 269 15.21 -14.01 -6.03
N SER A 270 16.44 -13.58 -6.33
CA SER A 270 16.95 -12.29 -5.88
C SER A 270 16.17 -11.12 -6.50
N VAL A 271 16.18 -9.96 -5.84
CA VAL A 271 15.58 -8.73 -6.35
C VAL A 271 16.58 -7.59 -6.17
N ASN A 272 16.55 -6.61 -7.07
CA ASN A 272 17.46 -5.46 -7.07
C ASN A 272 16.98 -4.31 -6.18
N ALA A 273 15.69 -4.27 -5.84
CA ALA A 273 15.11 -3.29 -4.92
C ALA A 273 13.81 -3.81 -4.29
N CYS A 274 13.50 -3.35 -3.08
CA CYS A 274 12.28 -3.72 -2.36
C CYS A 274 11.54 -2.48 -1.84
N VAL A 275 10.22 -2.40 -2.12
CA VAL A 275 9.38 -1.27 -1.74
C VAL A 275 8.13 -1.78 -1.02
N PRO A 276 8.23 -2.22 0.25
CA PRO A 276 7.07 -2.63 1.03
C PRO A 276 6.27 -1.39 1.48
N ILE A 277 4.95 -1.43 1.27
CA ILE A 277 4.04 -0.34 1.63
C ILE A 277 3.08 -0.83 2.72
N TYR A 278 3.10 -0.15 3.88
CA TYR A 278 2.31 -0.48 5.07
C TYR A 278 2.27 -1.97 5.43
N GLY A 279 3.41 -2.65 5.28
CA GLY A 279 3.57 -4.08 5.51
C GLY A 279 3.61 -4.45 6.98
N VAL A 280 3.30 -5.71 7.28
CA VAL A 280 3.56 -6.30 8.61
C VAL A 280 4.99 -6.84 8.60
N PHE A 281 5.80 -6.47 9.58
CA PHE A 281 7.24 -6.75 9.60
C PHE A 281 7.66 -7.69 10.74
N ASP A 282 6.82 -7.87 11.76
CA ASP A 282 7.05 -8.86 12.81
C ASP A 282 5.75 -9.52 13.28
N PHE A 283 5.54 -10.78 12.87
CA PHE A 283 4.41 -11.58 13.32
C PHE A 283 4.45 -11.90 14.81
N LEU A 284 5.64 -11.82 15.43
CA LEU A 284 5.84 -12.12 16.84
C LEU A 284 5.54 -10.93 17.75
N ASP A 285 5.27 -9.74 17.20
CA ASP A 285 5.01 -8.52 17.96
C ASP A 285 6.01 -8.32 19.11
N ARG A 286 7.31 -8.52 18.84
CA ARG A 286 8.35 -8.59 19.90
C ARG A 286 8.49 -7.31 20.70
N ASP A 287 8.21 -6.18 20.06
CA ASP A 287 8.19 -4.86 20.69
C ASP A 287 6.87 -4.60 21.45
N GLY A 288 5.92 -5.54 21.43
CA GLY A 288 4.63 -5.45 22.10
C GLY A 288 3.77 -4.29 21.60
N LEU A 289 4.01 -3.84 20.36
CA LEU A 289 3.36 -2.68 19.77
C LEU A 289 1.88 -2.97 19.62
N HIS A 290 1.52 -4.10 19.00
CA HIS A 290 0.13 -4.46 18.73
C HIS A 290 -0.57 -5.11 19.92
N LYS A 291 0.13 -5.37 21.02
CA LYS A 291 -0.40 -6.07 22.20
C LYS A 291 -1.06 -7.41 21.85
N GLY A 292 -0.49 -8.12 20.86
CA GLY A 292 -1.00 -9.39 20.38
C GLY A 292 -2.34 -9.31 19.62
N LEU A 293 -2.79 -8.13 19.18
CA LEU A 293 -4.08 -7.98 18.49
C LEU A 293 -4.19 -8.81 17.21
N MET A 294 -3.08 -8.98 16.49
CA MET A 294 -3.04 -9.76 15.24
C MET A 294 -2.82 -11.26 15.46
N GLU A 295 -2.21 -11.65 16.59
CA GLU A 295 -1.77 -13.03 16.84
C GLU A 295 -2.91 -14.06 16.71
N PRO A 296 -4.11 -13.89 17.30
CA PRO A 296 -5.17 -14.88 17.17
C PRO A 296 -5.61 -15.13 15.73
N MET A 297 -5.59 -14.08 14.89
CA MET A 297 -5.95 -14.15 13.48
C MET A 297 -4.84 -14.84 12.67
N LEU A 298 -3.59 -14.46 12.91
CA LEU A 298 -2.41 -15.09 12.29
C LEU A 298 -2.32 -16.58 12.65
N ALA A 299 -2.39 -16.92 13.94
CA ALA A 299 -2.33 -18.30 14.43
C ALA A 299 -3.44 -19.17 13.84
N LYS A 300 -4.69 -18.67 13.83
CA LYS A 300 -5.85 -19.45 13.38
C LYS A 300 -5.95 -19.60 11.86
N LEU A 301 -5.60 -18.55 11.11
CA LEU A 301 -5.87 -18.50 9.67
C LEU A 301 -4.61 -18.69 8.83
N VAL A 302 -3.48 -18.10 9.23
CA VAL A 302 -2.27 -18.01 8.40
C VAL A 302 -1.23 -19.06 8.77
N MET A 303 -0.91 -19.18 10.06
CA MET A 303 0.17 -20.05 10.57
C MET A 303 -0.31 -21.46 10.94
N LYS A 304 -1.59 -21.61 11.34
CA LYS A 304 -2.16 -22.86 11.89
C LYS A 304 -1.43 -23.43 13.11
N SER A 305 -0.72 -22.56 13.81
CA SER A 305 0.03 -22.85 15.03
C SER A 305 0.14 -21.57 15.85
N ARG A 306 0.38 -21.69 17.16
CA ARG A 306 0.75 -20.56 18.01
C ARG A 306 2.26 -20.30 17.96
N PRO A 307 2.73 -19.10 18.32
CA PRO A 307 4.17 -18.79 18.36
C PRO A 307 5.01 -19.83 19.11
N GLY A 308 4.57 -20.27 20.29
CA GLY A 308 5.29 -21.26 21.11
C GLY A 308 5.21 -22.70 20.62
N GLU A 309 4.33 -23.03 19.66
CA GLU A 309 4.20 -24.37 19.09
C GLU A 309 5.11 -24.56 17.86
N ALA A 310 5.41 -23.46 17.16
CA ALA A 310 6.17 -23.48 15.91
C ALA A 310 7.09 -22.26 15.79
N THR A 311 7.94 -22.04 16.79
CA THR A 311 8.81 -20.86 16.92
C THR A 311 9.56 -20.53 15.62
N ASP A 312 10.22 -21.52 15.01
CA ASP A 312 11.00 -21.32 13.79
C ASP A 312 10.14 -20.85 12.61
N ALA A 313 8.90 -21.35 12.51
CA ALA A 313 7.98 -20.95 11.45
C ALA A 313 7.51 -19.49 11.63
N TRP A 314 7.28 -19.05 12.87
CA TRP A 314 6.92 -17.67 13.15
C TRP A 314 8.09 -16.71 12.93
N HIS A 315 9.32 -17.12 13.28
CA HIS A 315 10.53 -16.39 12.92
C HIS A 315 10.70 -16.31 11.39
N ALA A 316 10.50 -17.43 10.67
CA ALA A 316 10.52 -17.48 9.22
C ALA A 316 9.46 -16.55 8.57
N ALA A 317 8.32 -16.38 9.24
CA ALA A 317 7.25 -15.48 8.80
C ALA A 317 7.47 -14.00 9.17
N SER A 318 8.43 -13.66 10.02
CA SER A 318 8.71 -12.28 10.41
C SER A 318 9.85 -11.67 9.56
N PRO A 319 9.60 -10.69 8.68
CA PRO A 319 10.66 -9.92 8.00
C PRO A 319 11.78 -9.43 8.93
N LEU A 320 11.43 -8.97 10.14
CA LEU A 320 12.39 -8.52 11.13
C LEU A 320 13.44 -9.59 11.51
N SER A 321 13.07 -10.87 11.46
CA SER A 321 13.98 -12.00 11.71
C SER A 321 14.82 -12.41 10.50
N GLN A 322 14.52 -11.86 9.31
CA GLN A 322 15.24 -12.14 8.07
C GLN A 322 16.18 -10.99 7.66
N VAL A 323 16.31 -9.95 8.50
CA VAL A 323 17.26 -8.84 8.29
C VAL A 323 18.67 -9.39 8.11
N ARG A 324 19.37 -8.92 7.07
CA ARG A 324 20.67 -9.43 6.63
C ARG A 324 21.51 -8.33 5.98
N ILE A 325 22.82 -8.52 5.97
CA ILE A 325 23.81 -7.54 5.52
C ILE A 325 23.70 -7.22 4.03
N ASP A 326 23.37 -8.22 3.23
CA ASP A 326 23.28 -8.17 1.76
C ASP A 326 21.84 -7.99 1.25
N ALA A 327 20.91 -7.54 2.11
CA ALA A 327 19.57 -7.16 1.68
C ALA A 327 19.66 -6.09 0.55
N PRO A 328 18.80 -6.12 -0.49
CA PRO A 328 18.80 -5.10 -1.53
C PRO A 328 18.44 -3.72 -0.96
N PRO A 329 18.55 -2.62 -1.71
CA PRO A 329 17.98 -1.35 -1.29
C PRO A 329 16.48 -1.46 -0.94
N PHE A 330 16.10 -0.91 0.22
CA PHE A 330 14.70 -0.86 0.69
C PHE A 330 14.16 0.57 0.68
N PHE A 331 12.92 0.74 0.23
CA PHE A 331 12.13 1.94 0.49
C PHE A 331 10.81 1.58 1.17
N ILE A 332 10.79 1.75 2.49
CA ILE A 332 9.66 1.40 3.35
C ILE A 332 8.74 2.62 3.48
N ILE A 333 7.46 2.47 3.13
CA ILE A 333 6.49 3.57 3.17
C ILE A 333 5.31 3.19 4.05
N GLN A 334 4.96 4.05 4.98
CA GLN A 334 3.96 3.76 6.02
C GLN A 334 2.98 4.91 6.19
N GLY A 335 1.72 4.60 6.49
CA GLY A 335 0.75 5.61 6.91
C GLY A 335 0.91 5.98 8.38
N GLY A 336 1.11 7.26 8.70
CA GLY A 336 1.30 7.72 10.09
C GLY A 336 0.03 7.70 10.95
N GLN A 337 -1.15 7.48 10.35
CA GLN A 337 -2.41 7.23 11.06
C GLN A 337 -2.97 5.84 10.73
N ASP A 338 -2.12 4.92 10.29
CA ASP A 338 -2.53 3.55 10.04
C ASP A 338 -3.00 2.89 11.34
N THR A 339 -4.28 2.50 11.33
CA THR A 339 -4.93 1.85 12.47
C THR A 339 -4.88 0.33 12.41
N LEU A 340 -4.51 -0.26 11.26
CA LEU A 340 -4.42 -1.70 11.08
C LEU A 340 -2.99 -2.21 11.31
N VAL A 341 -2.00 -1.50 10.78
CA VAL A 341 -0.57 -1.79 10.95
C VAL A 341 0.12 -0.53 11.41
N TRP A 342 0.60 -0.51 12.64
CA TRP A 342 1.04 0.71 13.31
C TRP A 342 2.38 1.18 12.74
N SER A 343 2.54 2.50 12.58
CA SER A 343 3.72 3.04 11.92
C SER A 343 5.02 2.79 12.69
N GLU A 344 4.89 2.62 14.00
CA GLU A 344 5.93 2.25 14.93
C GLU A 344 6.61 0.91 14.55
N GLU A 345 5.86 -0.07 14.02
CA GLU A 345 6.43 -1.36 13.59
C GLU A 345 7.31 -1.20 12.34
N ALA A 346 6.82 -0.45 11.35
CA ALA A 346 7.59 -0.16 10.13
C ALA A 346 8.85 0.66 10.43
N ARG A 347 8.79 1.56 11.42
CA ARG A 347 9.95 2.32 11.89
C ARG A 347 10.98 1.40 12.56
N SER A 348 10.54 0.54 13.48
CA SER A 348 11.41 -0.45 14.15
C SER A 348 12.11 -1.35 13.13
N PHE A 349 11.37 -1.84 12.12
CA PHE A 349 11.94 -2.63 11.03
C PHE A 349 12.95 -1.85 10.19
N ALA A 350 12.65 -0.60 9.79
CA ALA A 350 13.56 0.23 9.02
C ALA A 350 14.87 0.51 9.78
N GLU A 351 14.78 0.80 11.08
CA GLU A 351 15.94 1.01 11.95
C GLU A 351 16.77 -0.27 12.11
N ALA A 352 16.13 -1.42 12.30
CA ALA A 352 16.81 -2.71 12.40
C ALA A 352 17.54 -3.07 11.10
N LEU A 353 16.88 -2.89 9.96
CA LEU A 353 17.47 -3.15 8.65
C LEU A 353 18.62 -2.18 8.34
N GLY A 354 18.46 -0.88 8.61
CA GLY A 354 19.47 0.14 8.37
C GLY A 354 20.72 0.00 9.23
N LYS A 355 20.64 -0.70 10.38
CA LYS A 355 21.82 -1.03 11.21
C LYS A 355 22.64 -2.20 10.65
N VAL A 356 22.05 -3.04 9.80
CA VAL A 356 22.65 -4.30 9.36
C VAL A 356 23.01 -4.28 7.88
N SER A 357 22.12 -3.78 7.02
CA SER A 357 22.31 -3.79 5.57
C SER A 357 23.42 -2.83 5.14
N THR A 358 24.21 -3.23 4.16
CA THR A 358 25.17 -2.35 3.47
C THR A 358 24.53 -1.52 2.36
N ASN A 359 23.29 -1.84 1.97
CA ASN A 359 22.53 -1.11 0.96
C ASN A 359 21.62 -0.07 1.61
N ALA A 360 21.15 0.88 0.78
CA ALA A 360 20.33 1.98 1.24
C ALA A 360 18.98 1.54 1.81
N VAL A 361 18.58 2.12 2.95
CA VAL A 361 17.26 1.93 3.56
C VAL A 361 16.60 3.29 3.73
N ALA A 362 15.63 3.60 2.85
CA ALA A 362 14.77 4.76 2.96
C ALA A 362 13.50 4.40 3.75
N TYR A 363 13.07 5.31 4.63
CA TYR A 363 11.81 5.18 5.36
C TYR A 363 11.01 6.47 5.30
N ALA A 364 9.75 6.37 4.85
CA ALA A 364 8.82 7.49 4.84
C ALA A 364 7.54 7.16 5.61
N GLU A 365 7.30 7.89 6.69
CA GLU A 365 6.02 7.90 7.38
C GLU A 365 5.16 9.06 6.86
N ILE A 366 4.07 8.76 6.17
CA ILE A 366 3.18 9.74 5.56
C ILE A 366 2.20 10.28 6.62
N PRO A 367 2.26 11.57 6.99
CA PRO A 367 1.42 12.13 8.04
C PRO A 367 -0.05 11.99 7.67
N PHE A 368 -0.86 11.59 8.66
CA PHE A 368 -2.31 11.45 8.53
C PHE A 368 -2.77 10.45 7.47
N ALA A 369 -1.89 9.59 6.96
CA ALA A 369 -2.26 8.55 6.02
C ALA A 369 -2.77 7.33 6.77
N GLN A 370 -3.93 6.86 6.35
CA GLN A 370 -4.50 5.60 6.80
C GLN A 370 -3.85 4.42 6.08
N HIS A 371 -4.18 3.21 6.54
CA HIS A 371 -3.89 2.00 5.77
C HIS A 371 -4.46 2.14 4.36
N ALA A 372 -3.80 1.56 3.36
CA ALA A 372 -4.28 1.55 1.97
C ALA A 372 -4.44 2.93 1.29
N PHE A 373 -3.66 3.94 1.72
CA PHE A 373 -3.68 5.30 1.16
C PHE A 373 -3.34 5.42 -0.34
N ASP A 374 -2.77 4.36 -0.94
CA ASP A 374 -2.31 4.31 -2.34
C ASP A 374 -3.34 3.68 -3.30
N ILE A 375 -4.39 3.04 -2.79
CA ILE A 375 -5.42 2.38 -3.63
C ILE A 375 -6.19 3.42 -4.43
N MET A 376 -6.51 4.56 -3.80
CA MET A 376 -7.23 5.67 -4.42
C MET A 376 -6.25 6.72 -4.93
N THR A 377 -6.54 7.26 -6.11
CA THR A 377 -5.77 8.37 -6.67
C THR A 377 -6.08 9.66 -5.93
N THR A 378 -5.25 9.97 -4.93
CA THR A 378 -5.20 11.23 -4.17
C THR A 378 -3.87 11.95 -4.40
N ARG A 379 -3.73 13.21 -3.95
CA ARG A 379 -2.43 13.91 -4.03
C ARG A 379 -1.32 13.14 -3.31
N ARG A 380 -1.61 12.55 -2.15
CA ARG A 380 -0.64 11.78 -1.38
C ARG A 380 -0.18 10.52 -2.12
N SER A 381 -1.12 9.81 -2.76
CA SER A 381 -0.79 8.61 -3.55
C SER A 381 0.06 8.97 -4.76
N VAL A 382 -0.18 10.13 -5.40
CA VAL A 382 0.63 10.61 -6.53
C VAL A 382 2.04 10.96 -6.08
N TYR A 383 2.20 11.57 -4.90
CA TYR A 383 3.52 11.84 -4.33
C TYR A 383 4.26 10.56 -3.98
N ALA A 384 3.58 9.58 -3.38
CA ALA A 384 4.17 8.27 -3.11
C ALA A 384 4.61 7.57 -4.41
N VAL A 385 3.77 7.57 -5.46
CA VAL A 385 4.12 7.01 -6.77
C VAL A 385 5.36 7.69 -7.37
N ARG A 386 5.45 9.02 -7.29
CA ARG A 386 6.65 9.75 -7.74
C ARG A 386 7.88 9.39 -6.92
N ALA A 387 7.74 9.27 -5.61
CA ALA A 387 8.84 8.91 -4.72
C ALA A 387 9.38 7.52 -5.05
N ILE A 388 8.48 6.53 -5.13
CA ILE A 388 8.81 5.16 -5.51
C ILE A 388 9.50 5.13 -6.87
N THR A 389 8.98 5.86 -7.84
CA THR A 389 9.58 5.93 -9.19
C THR A 389 11.02 6.42 -9.15
N ARG A 390 11.33 7.48 -8.38
CA ARG A 390 12.68 8.01 -8.28
C ARG A 390 13.64 7.07 -7.56
N PHE A 391 13.19 6.48 -6.45
CA PHE A 391 13.96 5.45 -5.74
C PHE A 391 14.31 4.28 -6.67
N LEU A 392 13.34 3.80 -7.43
CA LEU A 392 13.52 2.69 -8.36
C LEU A 392 14.41 3.06 -9.56
N ASP A 393 14.25 4.27 -10.12
CA ASP A 393 15.08 4.77 -11.22
C ASP A 393 16.56 4.86 -10.76
N HIS A 394 16.83 5.31 -9.52
CA HIS A 394 18.17 5.35 -8.93
C HIS A 394 18.75 3.96 -8.64
N ALA A 395 17.97 3.07 -8.01
CA ALA A 395 18.39 1.69 -7.75
C ALA A 395 18.79 0.95 -9.04
N ARG A 396 18.15 1.30 -10.16
CA ARG A 396 18.50 0.78 -11.49
C ARG A 396 19.79 1.33 -12.05
N THR A 397 20.06 2.62 -11.86
CA THR A 397 21.27 3.26 -12.43
C THR A 397 22.52 3.04 -11.58
N GLY A 398 22.37 2.68 -10.30
CA GLY A 398 23.50 2.42 -9.40
C GLY A 398 24.37 3.65 -9.09
N ASN A 399 23.80 4.86 -9.23
CA ASN A 399 24.48 6.14 -9.04
C ASN A 399 24.16 6.75 -7.70
#